data_AF-A0A9N8HXD9-F1
#
_entry.id   AF-A0A9N8HXD9-F1
#
_cell.length_a   1.000
_cell.length_b   1.000
_cell.length_c   1.000
_cell.angle_alpha   90.00
_cell.angle_beta   90.00
_cell.angle_gamma   90.00
#
_symmetry.space_group_name_H-M   'P 1'
#
loop_
_entity.id
_entity.type
_entity.pdbx_description
1 polymer ?
#
loop_
_entity_poly.entity_id
_entity_poly.type
_entity_poly.pdbx_seq_one_letter_code
_entity_poly.pdbx_strand_id
1 'polypeptide(L)'
;MTSRSPLYHSTSKEKPQLLHITFESDPKGSLGCQLVNTDKGSDDHMFLPGYAVIGKLLKGETVARKFDVRVGDVIVAVNGTGYRRFAPDYKEADVEYLNKDEEKVDVTLDNAVVAAGEAYNQLLSKIKAIKAAAPDPPLILTLERYGWDARSNSWPRYLAARDNNVPDAMMMQQQHEQWKSEIFPIDLTKAGLQEIFKQKAICEINIHEIKDFPPTVYINYGKLQQMEKAGEITADEVVEAFIIFTERLLAHSNDPRNPKTCQFIDLSGVSITGGFRVETLKRIYKIFEPNYPETLFKMVMFPVSSMVGLTARSLLSFVNEKTQSKFLITNSLDKVCEELGWEKRDVDDCGGIKEFMEKHEKVGDSFLF
;
A
#
# COMPACT_ATOMS: atom_id res chain seq x y z
N MET A 1 -16.77 -27.23 4.81
CA MET A 1 -16.49 -25.89 5.37
C MET A 1 -15.01 -25.82 5.62
N THR A 2 -14.26 -25.02 4.86
CA THR A 2 -12.82 -24.81 5.10
C THR A 2 -12.67 -23.98 6.37
N SER A 3 -12.01 -24.52 7.41
CA SER A 3 -11.76 -23.79 8.65
C SER A 3 -10.92 -22.55 8.36
N ARG A 4 -11.40 -21.38 8.77
CA ARG A 4 -10.67 -20.13 8.61
C ARG A 4 -9.39 -20.16 9.46
N SER A 5 -8.27 -19.72 8.89
CA SER A 5 -7.00 -19.63 9.63
C SER A 5 -7.09 -18.55 10.73
N PRO A 6 -6.68 -18.83 11.98
CA PRO A 6 -6.58 -17.84 13.06
C PRO A 6 -5.38 -16.90 12.92
N LEU A 7 -4.55 -17.09 11.90
CA LEU A 7 -3.32 -16.34 11.68
C LEU A 7 -3.51 -15.30 10.57
N TYR A 8 -3.20 -14.04 10.87
CA TYR A 8 -3.13 -12.96 9.90
C TYR A 8 -1.70 -12.85 9.34
N HIS A 9 -1.54 -13.21 8.07
CA HIS A 9 -0.28 -13.05 7.35
C HIS A 9 -0.19 -11.64 6.75
N SER A 10 1.04 -11.16 6.49
CA SER A 10 1.20 -9.94 5.69
C SER A 10 0.45 -10.11 4.36
N THR A 11 -0.23 -9.04 3.98
CA THR A 11 -1.04 -8.98 2.76
C THR A 11 -0.18 -8.87 1.50
N SER A 12 1.07 -8.48 1.68
CA SER A 12 2.04 -8.40 0.62
C SER A 12 2.68 -9.77 0.35
N LYS A 13 2.73 -10.13 -0.92
CA LYS A 13 3.49 -11.29 -1.39
C LYS A 13 4.73 -10.80 -2.08
N GLU A 14 5.88 -11.35 -1.71
CA GLU A 14 7.14 -11.09 -2.42
C GLU A 14 7.12 -11.72 -3.82
N LYS A 15 6.47 -12.89 -3.96
CA LYS A 15 6.33 -13.57 -5.25
C LYS A 15 5.26 -12.91 -6.10
N PRO A 16 5.57 -12.51 -7.34
CA PRO A 16 4.60 -11.90 -8.22
C PRO A 16 3.55 -12.91 -8.69
N GLN A 17 2.35 -12.41 -8.99
CA GLN A 17 1.38 -13.14 -9.79
C GLN A 17 1.71 -12.97 -11.28
N LEU A 18 1.73 -14.07 -12.02
CA LEU A 18 1.93 -14.06 -13.46
C LEU A 18 0.61 -13.86 -14.20
N LEU A 19 0.62 -12.98 -15.21
CA LEU A 19 -0.49 -12.77 -16.14
C LEU A 19 0.01 -12.96 -17.57
N HIS A 20 -0.67 -13.79 -18.34
CA HIS A 20 -0.42 -13.97 -19.77
C HIS A 20 -1.55 -13.35 -20.58
N ILE A 21 -1.21 -12.42 -21.46
CA ILE A 21 -2.16 -11.72 -22.33
C ILE A 21 -1.87 -12.13 -23.75
N THR A 22 -2.82 -12.83 -24.36
CA THR A 22 -2.75 -13.20 -25.77
C THR A 22 -3.61 -12.23 -26.58
N PHE A 23 -3.00 -11.59 -27.55
CA PHE A 23 -3.71 -10.89 -28.61
C PHE A 23 -4.06 -11.96 -29.66
N GLU A 24 -5.35 -12.27 -29.77
CA GLU A 24 -5.89 -12.89 -30.99
C GLU A 24 -5.39 -12.10 -32.20
N SER A 25 -5.22 -12.75 -33.37
CA SER A 25 -4.54 -12.27 -34.59
C SER A 25 -5.01 -10.91 -35.17
N ASP A 26 -4.94 -9.88 -34.35
CA ASP A 26 -5.36 -8.52 -34.56
C ASP A 26 -4.07 -7.67 -34.60
N PRO A 27 -3.54 -7.43 -35.81
CA PRO A 27 -2.32 -6.64 -35.97
C PRO A 27 -2.49 -5.18 -35.51
N LYS A 28 -3.74 -4.72 -35.33
CA LYS A 28 -4.07 -3.37 -34.84
C LYS A 28 -4.44 -3.34 -33.36
N GLY A 29 -4.57 -4.50 -32.72
CA GLY A 29 -4.99 -4.62 -31.33
C GLY A 29 -4.03 -3.86 -30.42
N SER A 30 -4.57 -3.01 -29.56
CA SER A 30 -3.79 -2.29 -28.54
C SER A 30 -4.06 -2.90 -27.17
N LEU A 31 -3.04 -2.94 -26.31
CA LEU A 31 -3.26 -3.29 -24.90
C LEU A 31 -4.23 -2.30 -24.25
N GLY A 32 -4.25 -1.05 -24.70
CA GLY A 32 -5.11 -0.01 -24.16
C GLY A 32 -4.59 0.56 -22.84
N CYS A 33 -3.27 0.76 -22.75
CA CYS A 33 -2.59 1.35 -21.62
C CYS A 33 -1.45 2.29 -22.07
N GLN A 34 -0.96 3.12 -21.16
CA GLN A 34 0.29 3.86 -21.31
C GLN A 34 1.39 3.14 -20.53
N LEU A 35 2.52 2.91 -21.19
CA LEU A 35 3.71 2.29 -20.59
C LEU A 35 4.64 3.36 -20.06
N VAL A 36 5.19 3.14 -18.87
CA VAL A 36 6.32 3.90 -18.33
C VAL A 36 7.61 3.20 -18.79
N ASN A 37 8.48 3.96 -19.45
CA ASN A 37 9.81 3.51 -19.80
C ASN A 37 10.71 3.65 -18.57
N THR A 38 11.21 2.53 -18.05
CA THR A 38 12.08 2.55 -16.87
C THR A 38 13.55 2.42 -17.25
N ASP A 39 13.88 2.21 -18.53
CA ASP A 39 15.16 1.72 -19.07
C ASP A 39 16.40 2.44 -18.55
N LYS A 40 16.27 3.75 -18.34
CA LYS A 40 17.36 4.60 -17.89
C LYS A 40 17.72 4.49 -16.40
N GLY A 41 17.15 3.52 -15.68
CA GLY A 41 17.64 3.10 -14.35
C GLY A 41 17.73 4.25 -13.35
N SER A 42 16.68 5.08 -13.27
CA SER A 42 16.59 6.07 -12.19
C SER A 42 16.50 5.37 -10.83
N ASP A 43 16.94 6.06 -9.78
CA ASP A 43 16.98 5.49 -8.43
C ASP A 43 15.62 4.92 -8.03
N ASP A 44 14.51 5.56 -8.38
CA ASP A 44 13.14 5.12 -8.11
C ASP A 44 12.69 3.85 -8.87
N HIS A 45 13.53 3.32 -9.75
CA HIS A 45 13.28 2.14 -10.57
C HIS A 45 14.26 1.00 -10.30
N MET A 46 15.14 1.16 -9.30
CA MET A 46 16.21 0.23 -8.96
C MET A 46 15.76 -1.23 -8.86
N PHE A 47 14.61 -1.50 -8.25
CA PHE A 47 14.12 -2.88 -8.02
C PHE A 47 13.02 -3.31 -8.99
N LEU A 48 12.76 -2.56 -10.06
CA LEU A 48 11.77 -2.97 -11.05
C LEU A 48 12.32 -4.16 -11.85
N PRO A 49 11.59 -5.28 -11.94
CA PRO A 49 12.09 -6.48 -12.60
C PRO A 49 12.15 -6.35 -14.12
N GLY A 50 11.58 -5.31 -14.72
CA GLY A 50 11.51 -5.13 -16.16
C GLY A 50 11.68 -3.68 -16.61
N TYR A 51 11.58 -3.49 -17.91
CA TYR A 51 11.85 -2.22 -18.60
C TYR A 51 10.61 -1.40 -18.94
N ALA A 52 9.42 -2.02 -18.86
CA ALA A 52 8.14 -1.40 -19.13
C ALA A 52 7.13 -1.72 -18.03
N VAL A 53 6.52 -0.68 -17.45
CA VAL A 53 5.47 -0.80 -16.43
C VAL A 53 4.17 -0.20 -16.94
N ILE A 54 3.03 -0.77 -16.58
CA ILE A 54 1.73 -0.17 -16.84
C ILE A 54 1.57 1.08 -15.97
N GLY A 55 1.68 2.27 -16.57
CA GLY A 55 1.51 3.56 -15.86
C GLY A 55 0.08 4.05 -15.81
N LYS A 56 -0.73 3.73 -16.82
CA LYS A 56 -2.14 4.15 -16.90
C LYS A 56 -2.95 3.23 -17.78
N LEU A 57 -4.19 2.94 -17.38
CA LEU A 57 -5.17 2.26 -18.23
C LEU A 57 -6.02 3.29 -18.98
N LEU A 58 -6.22 3.07 -20.29
CA LEU A 58 -7.12 3.91 -21.08
C LEU A 58 -8.59 3.67 -20.69
N LYS A 59 -9.46 4.62 -21.01
CA LYS A 59 -10.92 4.50 -20.81
C LYS A 59 -11.54 3.59 -21.91
N GLY A 60 -12.71 3.04 -21.63
CA GLY A 60 -13.43 2.15 -22.56
C GLY A 60 -13.07 0.68 -22.39
N GLU A 61 -13.68 -0.20 -23.20
CA GLU A 61 -13.33 -1.62 -23.25
C GLU A 61 -11.99 -1.78 -23.97
N THR A 62 -10.98 -2.30 -23.25
CA THR A 62 -9.64 -2.52 -23.77
C THR A 62 -9.18 -3.95 -23.47
N VAL A 63 -8.18 -4.44 -24.22
CA VAL A 63 -7.55 -5.75 -23.95
C VAL A 63 -7.02 -5.79 -22.51
N ALA A 64 -6.35 -4.74 -22.05
CA ALA A 64 -5.88 -4.63 -20.67
C ALA A 64 -7.01 -4.88 -19.65
N ARG A 65 -8.16 -4.24 -19.82
CA ARG A 65 -9.30 -4.40 -18.90
C ARG A 65 -9.95 -5.79 -19.00
N LYS A 66 -10.04 -6.37 -20.21
CA LYS A 66 -10.54 -7.73 -20.42
C LYS A 66 -9.70 -8.78 -19.67
N PHE A 67 -8.39 -8.55 -19.56
CA PHE A 67 -7.44 -9.44 -18.89
C PHE A 67 -7.06 -8.99 -17.46
N ASP A 68 -7.85 -8.11 -16.83
CA ASP A 68 -7.60 -7.57 -15.48
C ASP A 68 -6.21 -6.96 -15.31
N VAL A 69 -5.61 -6.35 -16.33
CA VAL A 69 -4.32 -5.64 -16.19
C VAL A 69 -4.49 -4.42 -15.28
N ARG A 70 -3.51 -4.18 -14.40
CA ARG A 70 -3.52 -3.10 -13.42
C ARG A 70 -2.33 -2.17 -13.58
N VAL A 71 -2.47 -0.96 -13.07
CA VAL A 71 -1.34 -0.03 -12.92
C VAL A 71 -0.31 -0.68 -11.99
N GLY A 72 0.97 -0.61 -12.37
CA GLY A 72 2.07 -1.26 -11.66
C GLY A 72 2.44 -2.65 -12.19
N ASP A 73 1.61 -3.30 -13.01
CA ASP A 73 2.01 -4.56 -13.65
C ASP A 73 3.25 -4.32 -14.54
N VAL A 74 4.21 -5.24 -14.51
CA VAL A 74 5.50 -5.11 -15.22
C VAL A 74 5.55 -6.09 -16.39
N ILE A 75 5.85 -5.62 -17.60
CA ILE A 75 6.05 -6.53 -18.75
C ILE A 75 7.44 -7.13 -18.63
N VAL A 76 7.51 -8.47 -18.55
CA VAL A 76 8.76 -9.22 -18.36
C VAL A 76 9.09 -10.16 -19.52
N ALA A 77 8.13 -10.45 -20.40
CA ALA A 77 8.41 -11.20 -21.62
C ALA A 77 7.43 -10.89 -22.77
N VAL A 78 7.89 -11.12 -24.00
CA VAL A 78 7.12 -11.02 -25.24
C VAL A 78 7.33 -12.30 -26.06
N ASN A 79 6.27 -13.09 -26.28
CA ASN A 79 6.31 -14.42 -26.92
C ASN A 79 7.42 -15.32 -26.35
N GLY A 80 7.56 -15.34 -25.02
CA GLY A 80 8.60 -16.11 -24.32
C GLY A 80 10.00 -15.49 -24.36
N THR A 81 10.24 -14.43 -25.14
CA THR A 81 11.50 -13.67 -25.08
C THR A 81 11.51 -12.80 -23.82
N GLY A 82 12.45 -13.05 -22.90
CA GLY A 82 12.60 -12.32 -21.64
C GLY A 82 13.11 -10.88 -21.82
N TYR A 83 12.60 -9.97 -21.00
CA TYR A 83 12.97 -8.57 -20.90
C TYR A 83 13.10 -8.14 -19.43
N ARG A 84 13.74 -9.00 -18.62
CA ARG A 84 13.96 -8.71 -17.21
C ARG A 84 15.25 -7.91 -17.00
N ARG A 85 15.26 -7.09 -15.95
CA ARG A 85 16.47 -6.50 -15.35
C ARG A 85 17.19 -7.47 -14.42
N PHE A 86 16.40 -8.20 -13.64
CA PHE A 86 16.88 -9.10 -12.59
C PHE A 86 16.22 -10.46 -12.73
N ALA A 87 16.95 -11.49 -12.29
CA ALA A 87 16.38 -12.81 -12.07
C ALA A 87 15.20 -12.74 -11.06
N PRO A 88 14.21 -13.65 -11.11
CA PRO A 88 13.14 -13.69 -10.10
C PRO A 88 13.64 -13.89 -8.65
N ASP A 89 14.86 -14.38 -8.47
CA ASP A 89 15.50 -14.77 -7.21
C ASP A 89 16.84 -14.05 -6.96
N TYR A 90 17.08 -12.91 -7.62
CA TYR A 90 18.31 -12.13 -7.43
C TYR A 90 18.49 -11.69 -5.96
N LYS A 91 19.74 -11.66 -5.49
CA LYS A 91 20.07 -11.17 -4.15
C LYS A 91 20.46 -9.70 -4.24
N GLU A 92 20.22 -8.95 -3.16
CA GLU A 92 20.53 -7.51 -3.11
C GLU A 92 22.03 -7.24 -3.26
N ALA A 93 22.89 -8.14 -2.76
CA ALA A 93 24.34 -8.06 -2.94
C ALA A 93 24.75 -8.08 -4.42
N ASP A 94 23.89 -8.59 -5.31
CA ASP A 94 24.15 -8.66 -6.75
C ASP A 94 23.86 -7.30 -7.44
N VAL A 95 23.23 -6.34 -6.74
CA VAL A 95 22.82 -5.02 -7.28
C VAL A 95 23.97 -4.00 -7.24
N GLU A 96 24.99 -4.19 -6.40
CA GLU A 96 26.09 -3.24 -6.14
C GLU A 96 26.96 -2.91 -7.38
N TYR A 97 26.78 -3.64 -8.48
CA TYR A 97 27.63 -3.57 -9.68
C TYR A 97 26.99 -2.92 -10.91
N LEU A 98 25.73 -2.48 -10.87
CA LEU A 98 25.03 -1.97 -12.07
C LEU A 98 25.49 -0.58 -12.57
N ASN A 99 26.47 0.05 -11.90
CA ASN A 99 27.07 1.34 -12.32
C ASN A 99 28.61 1.29 -12.43
N LYS A 100 29.23 0.11 -12.47
CA LYS A 100 30.66 -0.01 -12.79
C LYS A 100 30.85 -0.84 -14.05
N ASP A 101 31.23 -0.14 -15.11
CA ASP A 101 31.90 -0.61 -16.33
C ASP A 101 31.60 -2.05 -16.78
N GLU A 102 30.65 -2.16 -17.73
CA GLU A 102 30.60 -3.14 -18.82
C GLU A 102 31.12 -4.60 -18.62
N GLU A 103 30.90 -5.25 -17.47
CA GLU A 103 31.03 -6.71 -17.39
C GLU A 103 29.69 -7.40 -17.10
N LYS A 104 29.18 -8.04 -18.16
CA LYS A 104 28.00 -8.91 -18.13
C LYS A 104 28.20 -10.03 -17.12
N VAL A 105 27.38 -10.05 -16.08
CA VAL A 105 27.17 -11.25 -15.28
C VAL A 105 26.25 -12.18 -16.08
N ASP A 106 26.82 -13.21 -16.72
CA ASP A 106 26.04 -14.29 -17.31
C ASP A 106 25.44 -15.16 -16.19
N VAL A 107 24.18 -14.90 -15.86
CA VAL A 107 23.36 -15.82 -15.06
C VAL A 107 22.50 -16.63 -16.02
N THR A 108 22.76 -17.94 -16.09
CA THR A 108 21.96 -18.89 -16.87
C THR A 108 20.57 -19.05 -16.24
N LEU A 109 19.61 -18.27 -16.74
CA LEU A 109 18.20 -18.52 -16.55
C LEU A 109 17.53 -18.51 -17.93
N ASP A 110 16.55 -19.38 -18.13
CA ASP A 110 15.68 -19.47 -19.32
C ASP A 110 14.87 -18.17 -19.61
N ASN A 111 15.19 -17.05 -18.93
CA ASN A 111 14.66 -15.72 -19.12
C ASN A 111 15.84 -14.76 -19.34
N ALA A 112 16.16 -14.43 -20.59
CA ALA A 112 17.26 -13.53 -20.90
C ALA A 112 17.13 -12.19 -20.13
N VAL A 113 18.13 -11.88 -19.33
CA VAL A 113 18.32 -10.54 -18.75
C VAL A 113 18.88 -9.66 -19.88
N VAL A 114 18.16 -8.59 -20.20
CA VAL A 114 18.61 -7.63 -21.23
C VAL A 114 19.34 -6.50 -20.52
N ALA A 115 20.44 -5.99 -21.07
CA ALA A 115 21.15 -4.87 -20.48
C ALA A 115 20.33 -3.56 -20.58
N ALA A 116 20.49 -2.67 -19.61
CA ALA A 116 19.85 -1.36 -19.60
C ALA A 116 20.33 -0.47 -20.76
N GLY A 117 19.50 0.49 -21.17
CA GLY A 117 19.82 1.54 -22.14
C GLY A 117 19.08 1.41 -23.48
N GLU A 118 18.78 0.18 -23.91
CA GLU A 118 17.97 -0.08 -25.10
C GLU A 118 16.87 -1.15 -24.92
N ALA A 119 16.80 -1.79 -23.76
CA ALA A 119 15.89 -2.92 -23.55
C ALA A 119 14.41 -2.55 -23.76
N TYR A 120 13.99 -1.33 -23.39
CA TYR A 120 12.64 -0.86 -23.66
C TYR A 120 12.38 -0.73 -25.16
N ASN A 121 13.33 -0.18 -25.90
CA ASN A 121 13.21 -0.03 -27.35
C ASN A 121 13.22 -1.38 -28.06
N GLN A 122 14.03 -2.34 -27.58
CA GLN A 122 14.05 -3.71 -28.08
C GLN A 122 12.72 -4.43 -27.81
N LEU A 123 12.17 -4.28 -26.60
CA LEU A 123 10.84 -4.80 -26.24
C LEU A 123 9.77 -4.25 -27.19
N LEU A 124 9.73 -2.93 -27.38
CA LEU A 124 8.75 -2.31 -28.29
C LEU A 124 8.95 -2.76 -29.74
N SER A 125 10.19 -2.90 -30.18
CA SER A 125 10.52 -3.37 -31.53
C SER A 125 10.07 -4.81 -31.75
N LYS A 126 10.25 -5.69 -30.75
CA LYS A 126 9.76 -7.07 -30.80
C LYS A 126 8.24 -7.14 -30.88
N ILE A 127 7.53 -6.35 -30.07
CA ILE A 127 6.06 -6.25 -30.14
C ILE A 127 5.61 -5.82 -31.55
N LYS A 128 6.24 -4.79 -32.11
CA LYS A 128 5.94 -4.29 -33.46
C LYS A 128 6.20 -5.35 -34.53
N ALA A 129 7.33 -6.05 -34.45
CA ALA A 129 7.71 -7.10 -35.40
C ALA A 129 6.71 -8.26 -35.41
N ILE A 130 6.28 -8.74 -34.23
CA ILE A 130 5.29 -9.82 -34.12
C ILE A 130 3.94 -9.36 -34.71
N LYS A 131 3.49 -8.15 -34.39
CA LYS A 131 2.25 -7.59 -34.95
C LYS A 131 2.31 -7.42 -36.47
N ALA A 132 3.47 -7.06 -37.02
CA ALA A 132 3.66 -6.90 -38.45
C ALA A 132 3.67 -8.24 -39.22
N ALA A 133 4.06 -9.33 -38.56
CA ALA A 133 4.18 -10.64 -39.21
C ALA A 133 2.82 -11.22 -39.64
N ALA A 134 1.73 -10.96 -38.90
CA ALA A 134 0.35 -11.45 -39.11
C ALA A 134 0.21 -12.98 -39.34
N PRO A 135 -0.98 -13.57 -39.15
CA PRO A 135 -1.68 -13.76 -37.88
C PRO A 135 -0.99 -14.73 -36.90
N ASP A 136 0.15 -15.32 -37.26
CA ASP A 136 0.81 -16.44 -36.55
C ASP A 136 2.34 -16.21 -36.47
N PRO A 137 2.96 -16.19 -35.27
CA PRO A 137 2.36 -16.43 -33.96
C PRO A 137 1.55 -15.25 -33.41
N PRO A 138 0.52 -15.51 -32.58
CA PRO A 138 -0.17 -14.45 -31.85
C PRO A 138 0.83 -13.70 -30.93
N LEU A 139 0.56 -12.43 -30.66
CA LEU A 139 1.32 -11.70 -29.66
C LEU A 139 0.90 -12.16 -28.26
N ILE A 140 1.86 -12.59 -27.46
CA ILE A 140 1.70 -12.97 -26.07
C ILE A 140 2.59 -12.06 -25.22
N LEU A 141 1.98 -11.33 -24.28
CA LEU A 141 2.71 -10.58 -23.27
C LEU A 141 2.63 -11.33 -21.94
N THR A 142 3.77 -11.49 -21.27
CA THR A 142 3.83 -11.97 -19.88
C THR A 142 4.10 -10.80 -18.97
N LEU A 143 3.21 -10.60 -18.00
CA LEU A 143 3.29 -9.56 -16.99
C LEU A 143 3.45 -10.17 -15.60
N GLU A 144 4.16 -9.44 -14.75
CA GLU A 144 4.25 -9.71 -13.32
C GLU A 144 3.52 -8.64 -12.52
N ARG A 145 2.68 -9.11 -11.59
CA ARG A 145 1.96 -8.27 -10.63
C ARG A 145 2.53 -8.45 -9.23
N TYR A 146 2.96 -7.34 -8.65
CA TYR A 146 3.51 -7.28 -7.30
C TYR A 146 2.54 -6.63 -6.31
N GLY A 147 2.59 -7.06 -5.05
CA GLY A 147 1.85 -6.41 -3.97
C GLY A 147 2.42 -5.04 -3.62
N TRP A 148 1.68 -4.26 -2.83
CA TRP A 148 2.06 -2.88 -2.48
C TRP A 148 3.41 -2.78 -1.75
N ASP A 149 3.74 -3.80 -0.94
CA ASP A 149 4.95 -3.82 -0.13
C ASP A 149 6.11 -4.62 -0.75
N ALA A 150 5.92 -5.19 -1.95
CA ALA A 150 7.02 -5.82 -2.66
C ALA A 150 8.07 -4.77 -3.04
N ARG A 151 9.37 -5.13 -3.04
CA ARG A 151 10.48 -4.19 -3.28
C ARG A 151 10.27 -3.28 -4.49
N SER A 152 9.77 -3.84 -5.60
CA SER A 152 9.47 -3.13 -6.85
C SER A 152 8.45 -1.99 -6.69
N ASN A 153 7.54 -2.10 -5.72
CA ASN A 153 6.49 -1.14 -5.44
C ASN A 153 6.74 -0.31 -4.17
N SER A 154 7.44 -0.86 -3.18
CA SER A 154 7.71 -0.20 -1.90
C SER A 154 8.96 0.69 -1.93
N TRP A 155 9.87 0.49 -2.86
CA TRP A 155 11.09 1.29 -2.92
C TRP A 155 10.89 2.81 -3.00
N PRO A 156 9.97 3.35 -3.82
CA PRO A 156 9.74 4.79 -3.90
C PRO A 156 9.36 5.43 -2.56
N ARG A 157 8.62 4.73 -1.68
CA ARG A 157 8.23 5.28 -0.37
C ARG A 157 9.41 5.33 0.62
N TYR A 158 10.32 4.36 0.55
CA TYR A 158 11.56 4.39 1.36
C TYR A 158 12.51 5.50 0.91
N LEU A 159 12.71 5.65 -0.41
CA LEU A 159 13.46 6.77 -0.96
C LEU A 159 12.88 8.12 -0.54
N ALA A 160 11.57 8.30 -0.70
CA ALA A 160 10.90 9.55 -0.35
C ALA A 160 10.98 9.85 1.16
N ALA A 161 11.00 8.84 2.03
CA ALA A 161 11.16 9.01 3.48
C ALA A 161 12.60 9.25 3.93
N ARG A 162 13.57 9.15 3.01
CA ARG A 162 14.99 9.42 3.24
C ARG A 162 15.53 10.48 2.30
N ASP A 163 14.65 11.35 1.77
CA ASP A 163 15.00 12.46 0.90
C ASP A 163 15.86 12.05 -0.31
N ASN A 164 15.55 10.88 -0.88
CA ASN A 164 16.27 10.20 -1.97
C ASN A 164 17.71 9.75 -1.61
N ASN A 165 18.05 9.62 -0.33
CA ASN A 165 19.27 8.97 0.12
C ASN A 165 19.12 7.44 -0.04
N VAL A 166 19.74 6.91 -1.09
CA VAL A 166 19.69 5.48 -1.46
C VAL A 166 20.20 4.56 -0.33
N PRO A 167 21.41 4.76 0.25
CA PRO A 167 21.87 3.95 1.38
C PRO A 167 20.91 3.90 2.56
N ASP A 168 20.39 5.05 3.00
CA ASP A 168 19.50 5.11 4.16
C ASP A 168 18.13 4.48 3.86
N ALA A 169 17.62 4.64 2.63
CA ALA A 169 16.39 4.01 2.18
C ALA A 169 16.52 2.49 2.12
N MET A 170 17.66 1.98 1.63
CA MET A 170 17.94 0.55 1.57
C MET A 170 18.04 -0.06 2.97
N MET A 171 18.76 0.60 3.89
CA MET A 171 18.82 0.17 5.28
C MET A 171 17.43 0.14 5.94
N MET A 172 16.61 1.17 5.69
CA MET A 172 15.23 1.23 6.22
C MET A 172 14.36 0.09 5.67
N GLN A 173 14.48 -0.24 4.38
CA GLN A 173 13.76 -1.34 3.77
C GLN A 173 14.19 -2.71 4.34
N GLN A 174 15.49 -2.94 4.50
CA GLN A 174 16.00 -4.18 5.10
C GLN A 174 15.53 -4.37 6.54
N GLN A 175 15.52 -3.28 7.32
CA GLN A 175 14.97 -3.28 8.69
C GLN A 175 13.47 -3.61 8.69
N HIS A 176 12.70 -3.10 7.72
CA HIS A 176 11.29 -3.44 7.55
C HIS A 176 11.09 -4.92 7.18
N GLU A 177 11.91 -5.47 6.28
CA GLU A 177 11.86 -6.89 5.92
C GLU A 177 12.14 -7.80 7.13
N GLN A 178 13.16 -7.45 7.93
CA GLN A 178 13.42 -8.11 9.20
C GLN A 178 12.23 -8.01 10.15
N TRP A 179 11.72 -6.79 10.37
CA TRP A 179 10.56 -6.54 11.23
C TRP A 179 9.34 -7.37 10.79
N LYS A 180 9.06 -7.46 9.49
CA LYS A 180 7.96 -8.30 8.97
C LYS A 180 8.13 -9.76 9.32
N SER A 181 9.35 -10.29 9.23
CA SER A 181 9.64 -11.69 9.58
C SER A 181 9.45 -11.98 11.07
N GLU A 182 9.59 -10.96 11.92
CA GLU A 182 9.43 -11.05 13.37
C GLU A 182 7.96 -10.87 13.82
N ILE A 183 7.20 -10.01 13.12
CA ILE A 183 5.82 -9.68 13.49
C ILE A 183 4.78 -10.62 12.88
N PHE A 184 4.98 -11.09 11.65
CA PHE A 184 3.98 -11.91 10.96
C PHE A 184 4.28 -13.41 11.04
N PRO A 185 3.23 -14.26 11.13
CA PRO A 185 1.81 -13.89 11.22
C PRO A 185 1.38 -13.42 12.61
N ILE A 186 0.37 -12.55 12.65
CA ILE A 186 -0.27 -12.10 13.89
C ILE A 186 -1.38 -13.09 14.27
N ASP A 187 -1.36 -13.55 15.53
CA ASP A 187 -2.41 -14.43 16.08
C ASP A 187 -3.69 -13.63 16.37
N LEU A 188 -4.74 -13.90 15.61
CA LEU A 188 -6.03 -13.24 15.76
C LEU A 188 -6.78 -13.71 17.00
N THR A 189 -6.43 -14.86 17.61
CA THR A 189 -7.18 -15.41 18.76
C THR A 189 -6.84 -14.74 20.09
N LYS A 190 -5.90 -13.79 20.10
CA LYS A 190 -5.56 -12.99 21.29
C LYS A 190 -6.81 -12.29 21.82
N ALA A 191 -7.06 -12.44 23.13
CA ALA A 191 -8.28 -11.94 23.77
C ALA A 191 -8.48 -10.44 23.57
N GLY A 192 -7.43 -9.62 23.71
CA GLY A 192 -7.56 -8.18 23.54
C GLY A 192 -7.81 -7.78 22.08
N LEU A 193 -7.20 -8.47 21.10
CA LEU A 193 -7.53 -8.27 19.68
C LEU A 193 -8.98 -8.63 19.37
N GLN A 194 -9.45 -9.78 19.88
CA GLN A 194 -10.85 -10.20 19.74
C GLN A 194 -11.81 -9.16 20.33
N GLU A 195 -11.49 -8.59 21.49
CA GLU A 195 -12.32 -7.55 22.08
C GLU A 195 -12.28 -6.25 21.25
N ILE A 196 -11.13 -5.83 20.72
CA ILE A 196 -11.03 -4.68 19.79
C ILE A 196 -11.94 -4.88 18.57
N PHE A 197 -11.90 -6.06 17.95
CA PHE A 197 -12.70 -6.37 16.76
C PHE A 197 -14.19 -6.45 17.07
N LYS A 198 -14.55 -7.11 18.18
CA LYS A 198 -15.94 -7.27 18.63
C LYS A 198 -16.58 -5.95 19.00
N GLN A 199 -15.84 -5.08 19.70
CA GLN A 199 -16.30 -3.73 20.05
C GLN A 199 -16.20 -2.74 18.89
N LYS A 200 -15.54 -3.16 17.78
CA LYS A 200 -15.33 -2.34 16.59
C LYS A 200 -14.65 -1.03 16.97
N ALA A 201 -13.68 -1.12 17.87
CA ALA A 201 -12.95 0.03 18.38
C ALA A 201 -11.95 0.55 17.33
N ILE A 202 -11.50 -0.32 16.43
CA ILE A 202 -10.77 -0.01 15.20
C ILE A 202 -11.43 -0.77 14.06
N CYS A 203 -11.72 -0.11 12.94
CA CYS A 203 -12.27 -0.78 11.77
C CYS A 203 -11.93 -0.06 10.45
N GLU A 204 -12.17 -0.75 9.33
CA GLU A 204 -12.10 -0.16 7.99
C GLU A 204 -13.42 0.54 7.65
N ILE A 205 -13.29 1.80 7.19
CA ILE A 205 -14.35 2.56 6.54
C ILE A 205 -13.99 2.70 5.06
N ASN A 206 -14.87 2.20 4.21
CA ASN A 206 -14.65 2.17 2.78
C ASN A 206 -15.91 2.63 2.05
N ILE A 207 -15.90 3.92 1.74
CA ILE A 207 -16.94 4.61 0.96
C ILE A 207 -16.55 4.43 -0.51
N HIS A 208 -17.16 3.43 -1.15
CA HIS A 208 -16.82 2.97 -2.50
C HIS A 208 -16.91 4.03 -3.60
N GLU A 209 -17.52 5.18 -3.32
CA GLU A 209 -17.86 6.21 -4.29
C GLU A 209 -16.76 7.29 -4.44
N ILE A 210 -15.79 7.34 -3.52
CA ILE A 210 -14.75 8.39 -3.53
C ILE A 210 -13.55 7.93 -4.35
N LYS A 211 -13.55 8.25 -5.65
CA LYS A 211 -12.52 7.80 -6.61
C LYS A 211 -11.10 8.30 -6.32
N ASP A 212 -10.96 9.39 -5.57
CA ASP A 212 -9.69 10.10 -5.43
C ASP A 212 -9.15 10.14 -3.99
N PHE A 213 -9.86 9.56 -3.02
CA PHE A 213 -9.41 9.53 -1.62
C PHE A 213 -9.03 8.12 -1.18
N PRO A 214 -7.95 7.99 -0.40
CA PRO A 214 -7.57 6.71 0.17
C PRO A 214 -8.61 6.19 1.18
N PRO A 215 -8.72 4.86 1.36
CA PRO A 215 -9.60 4.29 2.37
C PRO A 215 -9.17 4.71 3.79
N THR A 216 -10.12 4.70 4.73
CA THR A 216 -9.92 5.23 6.08
C THR A 216 -9.94 4.13 7.13
N VAL A 217 -8.95 4.12 8.03
CA VAL A 217 -9.04 3.42 9.31
C VAL A 217 -9.81 4.31 10.29
N TYR A 218 -10.96 3.83 10.78
CA TYR A 218 -11.69 4.47 11.85
C TYR A 218 -11.22 3.96 13.20
N ILE A 219 -11.02 4.89 14.14
CA ILE A 219 -10.58 4.62 15.50
C ILE A 219 -11.54 5.30 16.47
N ASN A 220 -12.33 4.50 17.18
CA ASN A 220 -13.11 4.99 18.30
C ASN A 220 -12.22 5.05 19.55
N TYR A 221 -11.62 6.23 19.78
CA TYR A 221 -10.64 6.39 20.84
C TYR A 221 -11.25 6.25 22.24
N GLY A 222 -12.51 6.65 22.41
CA GLY A 222 -13.25 6.51 23.66
C GLY A 222 -13.37 5.04 24.09
N LYS A 223 -13.76 4.15 23.16
CA LYS A 223 -13.81 2.70 23.39
C LYS A 223 -12.45 2.13 23.75
N LEU A 224 -11.42 2.41 22.93
CA LEU A 224 -10.05 1.93 23.20
C LEU A 224 -9.57 2.34 24.60
N GLN A 225 -9.80 3.59 24.99
CA GLN A 225 -9.40 4.08 26.31
C GLN A 225 -10.14 3.36 27.45
N GLN A 226 -11.43 3.05 27.27
CA GLN A 226 -12.22 2.33 28.27
C GLN A 226 -11.72 0.90 28.43
N MET A 227 -11.51 0.19 27.32
CA MET A 227 -11.02 -1.18 27.30
C MET A 227 -9.62 -1.29 27.92
N GLU A 228 -8.71 -0.36 27.60
CA GLU A 228 -7.36 -0.34 28.18
C GLU A 228 -7.40 -0.03 29.68
N LYS A 229 -8.27 0.89 30.12
CA LYS A 229 -8.49 1.17 31.57
C LYS A 229 -9.07 -0.03 32.32
N ALA A 230 -9.92 -0.82 31.67
CA ALA A 230 -10.49 -2.04 32.21
C ALA A 230 -9.49 -3.21 32.24
N GLY A 231 -8.32 -3.06 31.61
CA GLY A 231 -7.33 -4.13 31.47
C GLY A 231 -7.76 -5.21 30.47
N GLU A 232 -8.73 -4.92 29.61
CA GLU A 232 -9.23 -5.85 28.58
C GLU A 232 -8.29 -5.93 27.37
N ILE A 233 -7.53 -4.87 27.13
CA ILE A 233 -6.58 -4.75 26.02
C ILE A 233 -5.26 -4.12 26.49
N THR A 234 -4.19 -4.43 25.77
CA THR A 234 -2.87 -3.86 25.94
C THR A 234 -2.51 -2.90 24.80
N ALA A 235 -1.52 -2.03 25.02
CA ALA A 235 -1.02 -1.14 23.97
C ALA A 235 -0.46 -1.91 22.76
N ASP A 236 0.11 -3.09 22.97
CA ASP A 236 0.68 -3.90 21.88
C ASP A 236 -0.43 -4.53 21.01
N GLU A 237 -1.55 -4.97 21.61
CA GLU A 237 -2.72 -5.43 20.85
C GLU A 237 -3.37 -4.28 20.06
N VAL A 238 -3.37 -3.05 20.58
CA VAL A 238 -3.79 -1.88 19.80
C VAL A 238 -2.86 -1.67 18.60
N VAL A 239 -1.54 -1.74 18.78
CA VAL A 239 -0.57 -1.62 17.69
C VAL A 239 -0.79 -2.72 16.63
N GLU A 240 -1.00 -3.96 17.04
CA GLU A 240 -1.30 -5.09 16.16
C GLU A 240 -2.59 -4.87 15.35
N ALA A 241 -3.66 -4.39 15.99
CA ALA A 241 -4.89 -4.04 15.29
C ALA A 241 -4.67 -2.94 14.23
N PHE A 242 -3.90 -1.90 14.56
CA PHE A 242 -3.50 -0.86 13.60
C PHE A 242 -2.72 -1.42 12.42
N ILE A 243 -1.77 -2.34 12.66
CA ILE A 243 -1.02 -3.03 11.61
C ILE A 243 -1.97 -3.80 10.69
N ILE A 244 -2.86 -4.61 11.25
CA ILE A 244 -3.81 -5.44 10.49
C ILE A 244 -4.68 -4.59 9.56
N PHE A 245 -5.33 -3.55 10.09
CA PHE A 245 -6.19 -2.70 9.27
C PHE A 245 -5.40 -1.89 8.24
N THR A 246 -4.20 -1.42 8.58
CA THR A 246 -3.35 -0.69 7.63
C THR A 246 -2.87 -1.57 6.48
N GLU A 247 -2.30 -2.75 6.78
CA GLU A 247 -1.91 -3.75 5.77
C GLU A 247 -3.04 -4.04 4.81
N ARG A 248 -4.23 -4.30 5.37
CA ARG A 248 -5.41 -4.64 4.58
C ARG A 248 -5.83 -3.49 3.67
N LEU A 249 -5.84 -2.25 4.16
CA LEU A 249 -6.20 -1.10 3.34
C LEU A 249 -5.18 -0.84 2.22
N LEU A 250 -3.88 -0.94 2.53
CA LEU A 250 -2.81 -0.76 1.54
C LEU A 250 -2.86 -1.85 0.46
N ALA A 251 -3.21 -3.09 0.81
CA ALA A 251 -3.40 -4.18 -0.13
C ALA A 251 -4.54 -3.96 -1.13
N HIS A 252 -5.51 -3.13 -0.79
CA HIS A 252 -6.60 -2.73 -1.68
C HIS A 252 -6.33 -1.44 -2.45
N SER A 253 -5.12 -0.86 -2.34
CA SER A 253 -4.76 0.34 -3.10
C SER A 253 -4.90 0.09 -4.61
N ASN A 254 -5.52 1.04 -5.30
CA ASN A 254 -5.61 1.05 -6.76
C ASN A 254 -4.24 1.25 -7.42
N ASP A 255 -3.32 1.93 -6.73
CA ASP A 255 -1.94 2.10 -7.12
C ASP A 255 -1.03 1.47 -6.05
N PRO A 256 -0.49 0.27 -6.28
CA PRO A 256 0.37 -0.40 -5.32
C PRO A 256 1.74 0.29 -5.17
N ARG A 257 2.14 1.19 -6.08
CA ARG A 257 3.41 1.93 -6.02
C ARG A 257 3.32 3.22 -5.21
N ASN A 258 2.10 3.69 -4.98
CA ASN A 258 1.83 4.84 -4.13
C ASN A 258 0.63 4.56 -3.22
N PRO A 259 0.68 3.49 -2.41
CA PRO A 259 -0.45 3.09 -1.61
C PRO A 259 -0.62 4.07 -0.46
N LYS A 260 -1.86 4.50 -0.23
CA LYS A 260 -2.20 5.48 0.80
C LYS A 260 -3.33 4.99 1.69
N THR A 261 -3.36 5.50 2.92
CA THR A 261 -4.49 5.37 3.83
C THR A 261 -4.76 6.67 4.57
N CYS A 262 -6.00 6.86 4.96
CA CYS A 262 -6.42 7.89 5.90
C CYS A 262 -6.65 7.27 7.29
N GLN A 263 -6.56 8.08 8.33
CA GLN A 263 -6.92 7.69 9.69
C GLN A 263 -7.90 8.70 10.26
N PHE A 264 -9.03 8.23 10.80
CA PHE A 264 -10.02 9.06 11.46
C PHE A 264 -10.14 8.64 12.94
N ILE A 265 -9.61 9.47 13.82
CA ILE A 265 -9.63 9.27 15.27
C ILE A 265 -10.83 10.03 15.84
N ASP A 266 -11.87 9.28 16.17
CA ASP A 266 -13.04 9.81 16.85
C ASP A 266 -12.80 9.92 18.34
N LEU A 267 -12.89 11.16 18.80
CA LEU A 267 -12.71 11.60 20.18
C LEU A 267 -14.05 11.93 20.85
N SER A 268 -15.17 11.59 20.20
CA SER A 268 -16.51 11.76 20.78
C SER A 268 -16.61 10.96 22.08
N GLY A 269 -17.07 11.62 23.14
CA GLY A 269 -17.17 11.00 24.46
C GLY A 269 -15.86 10.84 25.22
N VAL A 270 -14.73 11.32 24.69
CA VAL A 270 -13.45 11.33 25.44
C VAL A 270 -13.47 12.48 26.44
N SER A 271 -13.36 12.16 27.73
CA SER A 271 -13.27 13.20 28.77
C SER A 271 -11.89 13.85 28.74
N ILE A 272 -11.83 15.17 28.98
CA ILE A 272 -10.58 15.95 29.12
C ILE A 272 -9.68 15.32 30.20
N THR A 273 -10.30 14.76 31.25
CA THR A 273 -9.61 14.08 32.37
C THR A 273 -9.09 12.69 32.03
N GLY A 274 -9.58 12.06 30.95
CA GLY A 274 -9.12 10.74 30.53
C GLY A 274 -7.70 10.76 29.97
N GLY A 275 -7.29 11.92 29.42
CA GLY A 275 -5.97 12.16 28.83
C GLY A 275 -5.73 11.38 27.53
N PHE A 276 -4.81 11.85 26.69
CA PHE A 276 -4.27 11.03 25.62
C PHE A 276 -3.27 10.01 26.20
N ARG A 277 -3.39 8.76 25.79
CA ARG A 277 -2.45 7.68 26.07
C ARG A 277 -1.22 7.83 25.17
N VAL A 278 -0.36 8.77 25.57
CA VAL A 278 0.85 9.15 24.84
C VAL A 278 1.75 7.94 24.58
N GLU A 279 1.84 7.01 25.52
CA GLU A 279 2.69 5.82 25.38
C GLU A 279 2.22 4.92 24.23
N THR A 280 0.91 4.63 24.14
CA THR A 280 0.32 3.87 23.04
C THR A 280 0.55 4.57 21.70
N LEU A 281 0.38 5.89 21.64
CA LEU A 281 0.66 6.67 20.43
C LEU A 281 2.15 6.65 20.03
N LYS A 282 3.07 6.70 21.01
CA LYS A 282 4.52 6.57 20.78
C LYS A 282 4.87 5.20 20.23
N ARG A 283 4.25 4.13 20.74
CA ARG A 283 4.45 2.76 20.23
C ARG A 283 3.95 2.64 18.79
N ILE A 284 2.75 3.15 18.50
CA ILE A 284 2.23 3.18 17.13
C ILE A 284 3.22 3.92 16.21
N TYR A 285 3.65 5.13 16.58
CA TYR A 285 4.59 5.91 15.77
C TYR A 285 5.93 5.19 15.56
N LYS A 286 6.49 4.59 16.63
CA LYS A 286 7.75 3.84 16.56
C LYS A 286 7.69 2.67 15.57
N ILE A 287 6.52 2.07 15.39
CA ILE A 287 6.31 1.01 14.39
C ILE A 287 6.01 1.61 13.01
N PHE A 288 5.12 2.60 12.93
CA PHE A 288 4.60 3.08 11.66
C PHE A 288 5.58 3.92 10.87
N GLU A 289 6.35 4.78 11.53
CA GLU A 289 7.31 5.66 10.85
C GLU A 289 8.40 4.88 10.10
N PRO A 290 9.06 3.85 10.67
CA PRO A 290 10.06 3.06 9.94
C PRO A 290 9.49 2.03 8.95
N ASN A 291 8.31 1.43 9.22
CA ASN A 291 7.81 0.29 8.43
C ASN A 291 6.75 0.69 7.40
N TYR A 292 6.03 1.79 7.64
CA TYR A 292 4.99 2.31 6.76
C TYR A 292 5.27 3.75 6.28
N PRO A 293 6.53 4.14 5.93
CA PRO A 293 6.82 5.47 5.43
C PRO A 293 5.95 5.84 4.24
N GLU A 294 5.57 7.12 4.17
CA GLU A 294 4.77 7.69 3.10
C GLU A 294 3.44 6.99 2.79
N THR A 295 2.90 6.16 3.69
CA THR A 295 1.59 5.53 3.49
C THR A 295 0.44 6.37 4.04
N LEU A 296 0.68 7.16 5.10
CA LEU A 296 -0.32 8.07 5.63
C LEU A 296 -0.55 9.23 4.65
N PHE A 297 -1.80 9.39 4.22
CA PHE A 297 -2.29 10.55 3.46
C PHE A 297 -2.74 11.66 4.41
N LYS A 298 -3.72 11.34 5.28
CA LYS A 298 -4.25 12.26 6.27
C LYS A 298 -4.60 11.53 7.56
N MET A 299 -4.34 12.17 8.69
CA MET A 299 -4.89 11.78 9.99
C MET A 299 -5.80 12.89 10.49
N VAL A 300 -7.03 12.57 10.85
CA VAL A 300 -8.01 13.53 11.35
C VAL A 300 -8.41 13.14 12.76
N MET A 301 -8.29 14.09 13.70
CA MET A 301 -8.74 13.97 15.09
C MET A 301 -9.94 14.89 15.30
N PHE A 302 -11.09 14.31 15.61
CA PHE A 302 -12.36 15.02 15.75
C PHE A 302 -13.28 14.32 16.76
N PRO A 303 -14.14 15.04 17.50
CA PRO A 303 -14.13 16.49 17.69
C PRO A 303 -13.06 16.87 18.72
N VAL A 304 -12.30 17.93 18.45
CA VAL A 304 -11.29 18.44 19.39
C VAL A 304 -11.62 19.87 19.78
N SER A 305 -11.95 20.08 21.06
CA SER A 305 -12.13 21.44 21.59
C SER A 305 -10.83 22.23 21.53
N SER A 306 -10.91 23.56 21.46
CA SER A 306 -9.75 24.45 21.31
C SER A 306 -8.66 24.20 22.37
N MET A 307 -9.07 23.89 23.61
CA MET A 307 -8.18 23.59 24.73
C MET A 307 -7.47 22.24 24.54
N VAL A 308 -8.21 21.20 24.14
CA VAL A 308 -7.65 19.87 23.87
C VAL A 308 -6.73 19.89 22.64
N GLY A 309 -6.99 20.78 21.67
CA GLY A 309 -6.16 20.93 20.48
C GLY A 309 -4.74 21.45 20.78
N LEU A 310 -4.58 22.33 21.78
CA LEU A 310 -3.26 22.78 22.24
C LEU A 310 -2.51 21.62 22.92
N THR A 311 -3.20 20.86 23.77
CA THR A 311 -2.62 19.69 24.44
C THR A 311 -2.25 18.61 23.44
N ALA A 312 -3.11 18.27 22.48
CA ALA A 312 -2.84 17.25 21.47
C ALA A 312 -1.59 17.56 20.65
N ARG A 313 -1.41 18.82 20.22
CA ARG A 313 -0.18 19.26 19.53
C ARG A 313 1.07 19.10 20.38
N SER A 314 1.01 19.49 21.66
CA SER A 314 2.14 19.29 22.57
C SER A 314 2.45 17.82 22.82
N LEU A 315 1.43 16.96 22.89
CA LEU A 315 1.60 15.54 23.16
C LEU A 315 2.14 14.76 21.95
N LEU A 316 1.97 15.30 20.74
CA LEU A 316 2.46 14.71 19.49
C LEU A 316 3.82 15.27 19.06
N SER A 317 4.53 16.01 19.93
CA SER A 317 5.84 16.59 19.61
C SER A 317 6.94 15.57 19.30
N PHE A 318 6.71 14.28 19.58
CA PHE A 318 7.62 13.19 19.22
C PHE A 318 7.49 12.74 17.76
N VAL A 319 6.42 13.15 17.07
CA VAL A 319 6.17 12.86 15.65
C VAL A 319 7.00 13.82 14.81
N ASN A 320 7.63 13.39 13.73
CA ASN A 320 8.39 14.30 12.86
C ASN A 320 7.47 15.29 12.11
N GLU A 321 8.05 16.39 11.64
CA GLU A 321 7.32 17.48 10.98
C GLU A 321 6.57 17.03 9.73
N LYS A 322 7.15 16.12 8.93
CA LYS A 322 6.53 15.60 7.71
C LYS A 322 5.24 14.85 8.02
N THR A 323 5.25 13.98 9.03
CA THR A 323 4.07 13.25 9.48
C THR A 323 3.07 14.18 10.18
N GLN A 324 3.53 15.12 11.02
CA GLN A 324 2.65 16.11 11.66
C GLN A 324 1.91 17.00 10.66
N SER A 325 2.52 17.33 9.51
CA SER A 325 1.88 18.14 8.47
C SER A 325 0.61 17.48 7.88
N LYS A 326 0.46 16.17 8.07
CA LYS A 326 -0.69 15.37 7.61
C LYS A 326 -1.82 15.33 8.66
N PHE A 327 -1.63 15.93 9.83
CA PHE A 327 -2.59 15.89 10.93
C PHE A 327 -3.58 17.06 10.86
N LEU A 328 -4.87 16.75 10.93
CA LEU A 328 -5.94 17.71 11.11
C LEU A 328 -6.56 17.50 12.50
N ILE A 329 -6.39 18.48 13.38
CA ILE A 329 -7.00 18.48 14.71
C ILE A 329 -8.09 19.55 14.70
N THR A 330 -9.36 19.13 14.71
CA THR A 330 -10.48 20.03 14.40
C THR A 330 -11.76 19.70 15.18
N ASN A 331 -12.64 20.69 15.34
CA ASN A 331 -14.03 20.52 15.77
C ASN A 331 -15.04 20.78 14.63
N SER A 332 -14.56 21.04 13.41
CA SER A 332 -15.39 21.36 12.25
C SER A 332 -15.60 20.11 11.41
N LEU A 333 -16.86 19.68 11.32
CA LEU A 333 -17.28 18.57 10.45
C LEU A 333 -16.98 18.87 8.98
N ASP A 334 -17.15 20.13 8.54
CA ASP A 334 -16.85 20.54 7.17
C ASP A 334 -15.41 20.21 6.78
N LYS A 335 -14.45 20.52 7.67
CA LYS A 335 -13.04 20.21 7.45
C LYS A 335 -12.75 18.71 7.47
N VAL A 336 -13.45 17.94 8.31
CA VAL A 336 -13.33 16.46 8.31
C VAL A 336 -13.75 15.92 6.95
N CYS A 337 -14.90 16.37 6.45
CA CYS A 337 -15.46 15.92 5.18
C CYS A 337 -14.55 16.31 4.01
N GLU A 338 -14.07 17.56 3.97
CA GLU A 338 -13.14 18.05 2.95
C GLU A 338 -11.85 17.19 2.88
N GLU A 339 -11.24 16.91 4.03
CA GLU A 339 -9.91 16.29 4.09
C GLU A 339 -9.94 14.75 3.96
N LEU A 340 -11.10 14.14 4.18
CA LEU A 340 -11.33 12.71 3.98
C LEU A 340 -12.12 12.41 2.69
N GLY A 341 -12.52 13.44 1.95
CA GLY A 341 -13.28 13.32 0.70
C GLY A 341 -14.72 12.89 0.90
N TRP A 342 -15.27 13.02 2.10
CA TRP A 342 -16.64 12.63 2.41
C TRP A 342 -17.61 13.74 2.00
N GLU A 343 -18.79 13.36 1.50
CA GLU A 343 -19.86 14.33 1.30
C GLU A 343 -20.52 14.62 2.65
N LYS A 344 -20.45 15.88 3.10
CA LYS A 344 -21.05 16.30 4.37
C LYS A 344 -22.53 15.92 4.46
N ARG A 345 -23.26 16.07 3.34
CA ARG A 345 -24.67 15.73 3.26
C ARG A 345 -24.93 14.27 3.64
N ASP A 346 -24.07 13.34 3.19
CA ASP A 346 -24.23 11.93 3.52
C ASP A 346 -24.02 11.67 5.01
N VAL A 347 -23.10 12.39 5.64
CA VAL A 347 -22.85 12.31 7.09
C VAL A 347 -24.04 12.86 7.87
N ASP A 348 -24.56 14.02 7.47
CA ASP A 348 -25.73 14.66 8.10
C ASP A 348 -26.99 13.80 7.91
N ASP A 349 -27.20 13.24 6.72
CA ASP A 349 -28.35 12.36 6.39
C ASP A 349 -28.31 11.03 7.18
N CYS A 350 -27.14 10.59 7.65
CA CYS A 350 -27.01 9.45 8.56
C CYS A 350 -27.34 9.78 10.02
N GLY A 351 -27.47 11.06 10.38
CA GLY A 351 -27.66 11.52 11.77
C GLY A 351 -26.37 11.94 12.48
N GLY A 352 -25.24 11.98 11.76
CA GLY A 352 -23.94 12.39 12.28
C GLY A 352 -22.82 11.39 11.99
N ILE A 353 -21.61 11.71 12.46
CA ILE A 353 -20.40 10.92 12.22
C ILE A 353 -20.54 9.49 12.75
N LYS A 354 -21.11 9.32 13.95
CA LYS A 354 -21.15 8.01 14.60
C LYS A 354 -21.99 7.03 13.77
N GLU A 355 -23.20 7.44 13.42
CA GLU A 355 -24.14 6.68 12.61
C GLU A 355 -23.60 6.46 11.19
N PHE A 356 -22.91 7.47 10.63
CA PHE A 356 -22.22 7.33 9.35
C PHE A 356 -21.12 6.26 9.39
N MET A 357 -20.29 6.21 10.45
CA MET A 357 -19.27 5.17 10.60
C MET A 357 -19.90 3.78 10.74
N GLU A 358 -20.95 3.65 11.56
CA GLU A 358 -21.67 2.38 11.75
C GLU A 358 -22.28 1.86 10.44
N LYS A 359 -22.77 2.75 9.57
CA LYS A 359 -23.31 2.40 8.25
C LYS A 359 -22.25 1.89 7.27
N HIS A 360 -21.03 2.43 7.32
CA HIS A 360 -19.98 2.19 6.31
C HIS A 360 -18.87 1.22 6.76
N GLU A 361 -18.99 0.68 7.96
CA GLU A 361 -18.12 -0.38 8.47
C GLU A 361 -18.26 -1.69 7.67
N LYS A 362 -17.15 -2.38 7.41
CA LYS A 362 -17.19 -3.65 6.64
C LYS A 362 -16.63 -4.90 7.31
N VAL A 363 -15.75 -4.80 8.29
CA VAL A 363 -14.74 -5.88 8.49
C VAL A 363 -14.59 -6.39 9.91
N GLY A 364 -15.06 -5.66 10.95
CA GLY A 364 -14.85 -6.06 12.35
C GLY A 364 -15.21 -7.52 12.60
N ASP A 365 -16.38 -7.94 12.12
CA ASP A 365 -16.92 -9.29 12.32
C ASP A 365 -16.14 -10.38 11.59
N SER A 366 -15.40 -10.01 10.54
CA SER A 366 -14.59 -10.98 9.83
C SER A 366 -13.43 -11.45 10.71
N PHE A 367 -12.89 -10.67 11.65
CA PHE A 367 -11.75 -11.13 12.44
C PHE A 367 -12.13 -11.85 13.75
N LEU A 368 -13.41 -12.19 13.94
CA LEU A 368 -13.88 -12.88 15.13
C LEU A 368 -13.65 -14.40 15.04
N PHE A 369 -13.14 -15.00 16.12
CA PHE A 369 -12.84 -16.43 16.25
C PHE A 369 -13.47 -17.07 17.48
#